data_AF-Q9UNH6-F1
#
_entry.id   AF-Q9UNH6-F1
#
_cell.length_a   1.000
_cell.length_b   1.000
_cell.length_c   1.000
_cell.angle_alpha   90.00
_cell.angle_beta   90.00
_cell.angle_gamma   90.00
#
_symmetry.space_group_name_H-M   'P 1'
#
loop_
_entity.id
_entity.type
_entity.pdbx_description
1 polymer ?
#
loop_
_entity_poly.entity_id
_entity_poly.type
_entity_poly.pdbx_seq_one_letter_code
_entity_poly.pdbx_strand_id
1 'polypeptide(L)'
;MDMNSFSPMMPTSPLSMINQIKFEDEPDLKDLFITVDEPESHVTTIETFITYRIITKTSRGEFDSSEFEVRRRYQDFLWLKGKLEEAHPTLIIPPLPEKFIVKGMVERFNDDFIETRRKALHKFLNRIADHPTLTFNEDFKIFLTAQAWELSSHKKQGPGLLSRMGQTVRAVASSMRGVKNRPEEFMEMNNFIELFSQKINLIDKISQRIYKEEREYFDEMKEYGPIHILWSASEEDLVDTLKDVASCIDRCCKATEKRMSGLSEALLPVVHEYVLYSEMLMGVMKRRDQIQAELDSKVEVLTYKKADTDLLPEEIGKLEDKVECANNALKADWERWKQNMQNDIKLAFTDMAEENIHYYEQCLATWESFLTSQTNLHLEEASEDKP
;
A
#
# COMPACT_ATOMS: atom_id res chain seq x y z
N MET A 1 -47.34 54.18 23.97
CA MET A 1 -48.58 54.14 23.15
C MET A 1 -48.24 53.40 21.87
N ASP A 2 -48.60 52.13 21.90
CA ASP A 2 -49.01 51.20 20.83
C ASP A 2 -48.91 51.62 19.36
N MET A 3 -48.37 50.72 18.53
CA MET A 3 -48.95 50.36 17.23
C MET A 3 -48.53 48.93 16.81
N ASN A 4 -49.53 48.04 16.79
CA ASN A 4 -49.89 47.01 15.77
C ASN A 4 -49.04 46.95 14.47
N SER A 5 -48.89 45.85 13.72
CA SER A 5 -49.86 44.81 13.33
C SER A 5 -49.20 43.74 12.42
N PHE A 6 -49.65 42.48 12.57
CA PHE A 6 -49.92 41.42 11.57
C PHE A 6 -49.01 41.18 10.33
N SER A 7 -48.50 39.94 10.22
CA SER A 7 -48.74 39.04 9.06
C SER A 7 -48.34 37.56 9.30
N PRO A 8 -48.87 36.58 8.52
CA PRO A 8 -49.21 35.23 9.00
C PRO A 8 -48.33 34.06 8.49
N MET A 9 -48.77 32.87 8.92
CA MET A 9 -48.15 31.53 9.00
C MET A 9 -47.54 30.88 7.74
N MET A 10 -46.41 30.20 8.02
CA MET A 10 -45.81 28.94 7.53
C MET A 10 -46.20 28.33 6.17
N PRO A 11 -45.16 27.83 5.48
CA PRO A 11 -45.17 26.51 4.85
C PRO A 11 -44.14 25.56 5.51
N THR A 12 -44.61 24.50 6.15
CA THR A 12 -43.78 23.33 6.49
C THR A 12 -43.86 22.33 5.34
N SER A 13 -42.77 22.19 4.59
CA SER A 13 -42.62 21.30 3.45
C SER A 13 -42.12 19.91 3.89
N PRO A 14 -42.43 18.80 3.17
CA PRO A 14 -42.29 17.40 3.63
C PRO A 14 -40.84 16.87 3.79
N LEU A 15 -39.83 17.73 3.75
CA LEU A 15 -38.43 17.34 3.90
C LEU A 15 -38.05 16.97 5.34
N SER A 16 -38.93 17.17 6.33
CA SER A 16 -38.69 16.74 7.71
C SER A 16 -38.88 15.22 7.95
N MET A 17 -39.34 14.46 6.96
CA MET A 17 -39.49 13.00 7.08
C MET A 17 -38.26 12.19 6.65
N ILE A 18 -37.17 12.83 6.21
CA ILE A 18 -35.84 12.20 6.20
C ILE A 18 -35.24 12.31 7.61
N ASN A 19 -36.00 11.80 8.57
CA ASN A 19 -35.50 11.54 9.90
C ASN A 19 -34.45 10.44 9.79
N GLN A 20 -33.24 10.80 10.22
CA GLN A 20 -32.59 10.10 11.31
C GLN A 20 -32.59 8.56 11.18
N ILE A 21 -31.88 8.06 10.18
CA ILE A 21 -31.18 6.78 10.33
C ILE A 21 -29.70 7.14 10.39
N LYS A 22 -29.31 7.77 11.51
CA LYS A 22 -27.93 7.67 11.97
C LYS A 22 -27.83 6.23 12.48
N PHE A 23 -27.21 5.36 11.69
CA PHE A 23 -26.68 4.13 12.26
C PHE A 23 -25.75 4.58 13.38
N GLU A 24 -26.13 4.29 14.61
CA GLU A 24 -25.28 4.43 15.77
C GLU A 24 -23.94 3.78 15.44
N ASP A 25 -22.84 4.53 15.65
CA ASP A 25 -21.48 4.08 15.38
C ASP A 25 -21.28 2.69 16.00
N GLU A 26 -21.29 1.65 15.17
CA GLU A 26 -20.89 0.31 15.57
C GLU A 26 -19.47 0.47 16.11
N PRO A 27 -19.21 0.21 17.41
CA PRO A 27 -17.92 0.50 18.00
C PRO A 27 -16.87 -0.25 17.21
N ASP A 28 -15.86 0.47 16.70
CA ASP A 28 -14.79 -0.07 15.86
C ASP A 28 -14.43 -1.49 16.32
N LEU A 29 -14.87 -2.49 15.54
CA LEU A 29 -14.77 -3.92 15.87
C LEU A 29 -13.31 -4.43 15.91
N LYS A 30 -12.34 -3.53 15.84
CA LYS A 30 -10.93 -3.86 15.84
C LYS A 30 -10.50 -4.27 17.25
N ASP A 31 -10.18 -5.55 17.38
CA ASP A 31 -9.78 -6.21 18.62
C ASP A 31 -8.33 -6.70 18.57
N LEU A 32 -7.62 -6.48 17.46
CA LEU A 32 -6.22 -6.83 17.23
C LEU A 32 -5.49 -5.64 16.61
N PHE A 33 -4.60 -5.03 17.39
CA PHE A 33 -3.82 -3.86 17.01
C PHE A 33 -2.35 -4.24 16.89
N ILE A 34 -1.74 -3.95 15.74
CA ILE A 34 -0.36 -4.33 15.44
C ILE A 34 0.43 -3.09 15.05
N THR A 35 1.52 -2.82 15.77
CA THR A 35 2.49 -1.77 15.44
C THR A 35 3.80 -2.42 14.99
N VAL A 36 4.42 -1.89 13.93
CA VAL A 36 5.75 -2.34 13.47
C VAL A 36 6.67 -1.13 13.46
N ASP A 37 7.69 -1.17 14.29
CA ASP A 37 8.58 -0.04 14.55
C ASP A 37 10.01 -0.46 14.92
N GLU A 38 10.80 0.50 15.39
CA GLU A 38 12.18 0.32 15.89
C GLU A 38 13.04 -0.65 15.07
N PRO A 39 13.36 -0.29 13.80
CA PRO A 39 14.30 -1.05 13.01
C PRO A 39 15.66 -1.12 13.72
N GLU A 40 16.23 -2.33 13.80
CA GLU A 40 17.50 -2.58 14.46
C GLU A 40 18.40 -3.44 13.58
N SER A 41 19.65 -3.02 13.41
CA SER A 41 20.66 -3.73 12.63
C SER A 41 21.42 -4.74 13.50
N HIS A 42 21.41 -6.00 13.08
CA HIS A 42 22.09 -7.11 13.73
C HIS A 42 23.25 -7.57 12.86
N VAL A 43 24.46 -7.61 13.41
CA VAL A 43 25.65 -8.14 12.73
C VAL A 43 25.96 -9.52 13.29
N THR A 44 25.93 -10.54 12.44
CA THR A 44 26.38 -11.90 12.78
C THR A 44 27.69 -12.21 12.06
N THR A 45 28.32 -13.34 12.39
CA THR A 45 29.53 -13.84 11.71
C THR A 45 29.34 -14.03 10.20
N ILE A 46 28.10 -14.26 9.74
CA ILE A 46 27.79 -14.65 8.36
C ILE A 46 27.12 -13.51 7.60
N GLU A 47 26.23 -12.76 8.25
CA GLU A 47 25.45 -11.71 7.60
C GLU A 47 25.06 -10.58 8.57
N THR A 48 24.85 -9.38 8.02
CA THR A 48 24.13 -8.31 8.69
C THR A 48 22.67 -8.29 8.21
N PHE A 49 21.71 -8.17 9.12
CA PHE A 49 20.28 -8.09 8.79
C PHE A 49 19.54 -7.11 9.71
N ILE A 50 18.36 -6.67 9.29
CA ILE A 50 17.52 -5.76 10.06
C ILE A 50 16.32 -6.52 10.61
N THR A 51 16.03 -6.31 11.89
CA THR A 51 14.79 -6.73 12.54
C THR A 51 13.91 -5.52 12.83
N TYR A 52 12.61 -5.76 12.87
CA TYR A 52 11.61 -4.78 13.27
C TYR A 52 10.96 -5.28 14.56
N ARG A 53 10.68 -4.36 15.48
CA ARG A 53 9.84 -4.65 16.63
C ARG A 53 8.39 -4.71 16.17
N ILE A 54 7.66 -5.69 16.68
CA ILE A 54 6.23 -5.85 16.47
C ILE A 54 5.58 -5.86 17.85
N ILE A 55 4.72 -4.87 18.09
CA ILE A 55 3.88 -4.82 19.28
C ILE A 55 2.47 -5.22 18.87
N THR A 56 1.94 -6.25 19.52
CA THR A 56 0.58 -6.74 19.31
C THR A 56 -0.23 -6.51 20.57
N LYS A 57 -1.35 -5.78 20.45
CA LYS A 57 -2.31 -5.56 21.54
C LYS A 57 -3.66 -6.13 21.15
N THR A 58 -4.29 -6.89 22.04
CA THR A 58 -5.56 -7.55 21.73
C THR A 58 -6.42 -7.81 22.96
N SER A 59 -7.74 -7.84 22.75
CA SER A 59 -8.75 -8.27 23.72
C SER A 59 -9.29 -9.68 23.44
N ARG A 60 -8.77 -10.37 22.42
CA ARG A 60 -9.19 -11.72 22.01
C ARG A 60 -8.76 -12.76 23.04
N GLY A 61 -9.71 -13.55 23.55
CA GLY A 61 -9.46 -14.59 24.57
C GLY A 61 -8.65 -15.80 24.08
N GLU A 62 -8.38 -15.91 22.78
CA GLU A 62 -7.50 -16.92 22.19
C GLU A 62 -6.00 -16.60 22.36
N PHE A 63 -5.65 -15.38 22.81
CA PHE A 63 -4.28 -15.00 23.14
C PHE A 63 -4.02 -15.12 24.65
N ASP A 64 -2.83 -15.62 25.01
CA ASP A 64 -2.45 -15.85 26.42
C ASP A 64 -2.17 -14.57 27.21
N SER A 65 -2.02 -13.43 26.51
CA SER A 65 -1.73 -12.12 27.06
C SER A 65 -2.47 -11.06 26.25
N SER A 66 -2.71 -9.88 26.85
CA SER A 66 -3.28 -8.73 26.15
C SER A 66 -2.26 -7.98 25.29
N GLU A 67 -0.96 -8.20 25.54
CA GLU A 67 0.13 -7.54 24.84
C GLU A 67 1.31 -8.50 24.61
N PHE A 68 1.88 -8.44 23.41
CA PHE A 68 3.08 -9.17 23.01
C PHE A 68 4.05 -8.23 22.31
N GLU A 69 5.34 -8.41 22.59
CA GLU A 69 6.42 -7.74 21.88
C GLU A 69 7.37 -8.80 21.31
N VAL A 70 7.58 -8.76 19.99
CA VAL A 70 8.48 -9.67 19.30
C VAL A 70 9.33 -8.94 18.28
N ARG A 71 10.51 -9.48 17.94
CA ARG A 71 11.34 -8.99 16.83
C ARG A 71 11.30 -9.96 15.65
N ARG A 72 11.15 -9.41 14.44
CA ARG A 72 11.09 -10.18 13.17
C ARG A 72 11.95 -9.54 12.11
N ARG A 73 12.67 -10.36 11.34
CA ARG A 73 13.38 -9.91 10.13
C ARG A 73 12.49 -10.09 8.90
N TYR A 74 12.79 -9.40 7.81
CA TYR A 74 12.04 -9.49 6.55
C TYR A 74 11.83 -10.93 6.03
N GLN A 75 12.79 -11.84 6.25
CA GLN A 75 12.64 -13.26 5.88
C GLN A 75 11.54 -13.98 6.69
N ASP A 76 11.24 -13.53 7.90
CA ASP A 76 10.14 -14.07 8.70
C ASP A 76 8.79 -13.70 8.10
N PHE A 77 8.67 -12.48 7.56
CA PHE A 77 7.47 -12.05 6.86
C PHE A 77 7.25 -12.84 5.57
N LEU A 78 8.32 -13.10 4.80
CA LEU A 78 8.24 -13.98 3.62
C LEU A 78 7.77 -15.39 3.98
N TRP A 79 8.25 -15.93 5.10
CA TRP A 79 7.77 -17.21 5.62
C TRP A 79 6.27 -17.18 5.94
N LEU A 80 5.81 -16.15 6.68
CA LEU A 80 4.41 -15.99 7.02
C LEU A 80 3.53 -15.88 5.76
N LYS A 81 3.91 -15.02 4.81
CA LYS A 81 3.21 -14.91 3.52
C LYS A 81 3.10 -16.26 2.82
N GLY A 82 4.20 -17.01 2.74
CA GLY A 82 4.20 -18.34 2.13
C GLY A 82 3.29 -19.35 2.86
N LYS A 83 3.18 -19.26 4.19
CA LYS A 83 2.27 -20.09 4.98
C LYS A 83 0.81 -19.76 4.76
N LEU A 84 0.48 -18.47 4.69
CA LEU A 84 -0.87 -18.03 4.37
C LEU A 84 -1.27 -18.43 2.94
N GLU A 85 -0.36 -18.32 1.97
CA GLU A 85 -0.61 -18.76 0.58
C GLU A 85 -0.76 -20.29 0.47
N GLU A 86 -0.07 -21.06 1.31
CA GLU A 86 -0.20 -22.53 1.39
C GLU A 86 -1.55 -22.94 2.01
N ALA A 87 -1.95 -22.29 3.11
CA ALA A 87 -3.19 -22.56 3.81
C ALA A 87 -4.43 -22.07 3.06
N HIS A 88 -4.32 -20.94 2.36
CA HIS A 88 -5.41 -20.26 1.69
C HIS A 88 -5.03 -19.86 0.24
N PRO A 89 -4.95 -20.83 -0.68
CA PRO A 89 -4.42 -20.61 -2.03
C PRO A 89 -5.23 -19.61 -2.87
N THR A 90 -6.50 -19.38 -2.55
CA THR A 90 -7.36 -18.47 -3.32
C THR A 90 -7.72 -17.17 -2.59
N LEU A 91 -7.12 -16.90 -1.43
CA LEU A 91 -7.20 -15.59 -0.78
C LEU A 91 -6.10 -14.65 -1.30
N ILE A 92 -6.42 -13.36 -1.34
CA ILE A 92 -5.58 -12.25 -1.77
C ILE A 92 -4.71 -11.84 -0.59
N ILE A 93 -3.56 -12.51 -0.48
CA ILE A 93 -2.59 -12.19 0.57
C ILE A 93 -1.89 -10.86 0.23
N PRO A 94 -1.85 -9.87 1.15
CA PRO A 94 -1.17 -8.60 0.89
C PRO A 94 0.28 -8.81 0.44
N PRO A 95 0.78 -8.02 -0.54
CA PRO A 95 2.15 -8.15 -1.00
C PRO A 95 3.12 -7.67 0.08
N LEU A 96 4.33 -8.20 0.03
CA LEU A 96 5.47 -7.69 0.78
C LEU A 96 6.29 -6.81 -0.16
N PRO A 97 6.93 -5.73 0.33
CA PRO A 97 7.83 -4.93 -0.50
C PRO A 97 8.91 -5.83 -1.09
N GLU A 98 9.37 -5.55 -2.32
CA GLU A 98 10.30 -6.44 -3.02
C GLU A 98 11.56 -6.76 -2.20
N LYS A 99 12.08 -7.98 -2.43
CA LYS A 99 13.44 -8.30 -2.01
C LYS A 99 14.36 -7.43 -2.85
N PHE A 100 15.10 -6.54 -2.20
CA PHE A 100 16.10 -5.71 -2.88
C PHE A 100 17.14 -6.64 -3.54
N ILE A 101 17.23 -6.66 -4.88
CA ILE A 101 18.16 -7.54 -5.60
C ILE A 101 19.26 -6.78 -6.35
N VAL A 102 19.11 -5.53 -6.81
CA VAL A 102 20.20 -4.85 -7.55
C VAL A 102 20.15 -3.31 -7.48
N LYS A 103 21.01 -2.71 -6.66
CA LYS A 103 21.88 -1.53 -6.94
C LYS A 103 22.55 -1.05 -5.64
N GLY A 104 23.70 -1.64 -5.31
CA GLY A 104 24.53 -1.24 -4.17
C GLY A 104 24.11 -1.83 -2.82
N MET A 105 25.02 -2.56 -2.18
CA MET A 105 24.90 -2.99 -0.77
C MET A 105 24.67 -1.81 0.21
N VAL A 106 24.95 -0.59 -0.24
CA VAL A 106 24.89 0.66 0.55
C VAL A 106 23.44 1.09 0.83
N GLU A 107 22.51 0.91 -0.11
CA GLU A 107 21.14 1.42 0.04
C GLU A 107 20.26 0.61 1.00
N ARG A 108 20.58 -0.67 1.25
CA ARG A 108 19.76 -1.51 2.16
C ARG A 108 19.77 -1.02 3.62
N PHE A 109 20.74 -0.18 3.95
CA PHE A 109 20.92 0.48 5.24
C PHE A 109 20.59 1.97 5.18
N ASN A 110 20.07 2.46 4.06
CA ASN A 110 19.52 3.80 3.98
C ASN A 110 18.27 3.86 4.88
N ASP A 111 18.20 4.86 5.74
CA ASP A 111 17.07 5.11 6.64
C ASP A 111 15.75 5.23 5.87
N ASP A 112 15.75 5.88 4.70
CA ASP A 112 14.55 6.01 3.84
C ASP A 112 14.01 4.64 3.44
N PHE A 113 14.90 3.74 3.01
CA PHE A 113 14.55 2.40 2.60
C PHE A 113 14.03 1.56 3.77
N ILE A 114 14.70 1.66 4.91
CA ILE A 114 14.31 0.97 6.15
C ILE A 114 12.90 1.42 6.55
N GLU A 115 12.63 2.72 6.47
CA GLU A 115 11.35 3.32 6.82
C GLU A 115 10.24 2.96 5.83
N THR A 116 10.48 3.06 4.52
CA THR A 116 9.53 2.58 3.49
C THR A 116 9.18 1.12 3.72
N ARG A 117 10.18 0.27 3.98
CA ARG A 117 9.95 -1.14 4.28
C ARG A 117 9.17 -1.32 5.57
N ARG A 118 9.49 -0.59 6.65
CA ARG A 118 8.77 -0.65 7.92
C ARG A 118 7.29 -0.31 7.74
N LYS A 119 6.97 0.77 7.02
CA LYS A 119 5.59 1.17 6.65
C LYS A 119 4.86 0.03 5.90
N ALA A 120 5.51 -0.57 4.90
CA ALA A 120 4.93 -1.68 4.14
C ALA A 120 4.71 -2.94 4.98
N LEU A 121 5.64 -3.30 5.88
CA LEU A 121 5.49 -4.43 6.80
C LEU A 121 4.39 -4.18 7.83
N HIS A 122 4.27 -2.95 8.34
CA HIS A 122 3.17 -2.54 9.21
C HIS A 122 1.82 -2.71 8.53
N LYS A 123 1.70 -2.22 7.28
CA LYS A 123 0.48 -2.34 6.48
C LYS A 123 0.15 -3.81 6.18
N PHE A 124 1.14 -4.61 5.81
CA PHE A 124 0.98 -6.05 5.57
C PHE A 124 0.34 -6.77 6.77
N LEU A 125 0.87 -6.57 7.99
CA LEU A 125 0.32 -7.23 9.19
C LEU A 125 -1.09 -6.73 9.54
N ASN A 126 -1.33 -5.42 9.44
CA ASN A 126 -2.67 -4.87 9.70
C ASN A 126 -3.69 -5.36 8.68
N ARG A 127 -3.33 -5.47 7.40
CA ARG A 127 -4.21 -6.04 6.36
C ARG A 127 -4.58 -7.51 6.62
N ILE A 128 -3.70 -8.28 7.25
CA ILE A 128 -3.96 -9.65 7.70
C ILE A 128 -4.85 -9.65 8.94
N ALA A 129 -4.57 -8.78 9.92
CA ALA A 129 -5.37 -8.64 11.14
C ALA A 129 -6.82 -8.22 10.82
N ASP A 130 -7.01 -7.35 9.84
CA ASP A 130 -8.30 -6.85 9.36
C ASP A 130 -8.95 -7.80 8.32
N HIS A 131 -8.38 -8.98 8.05
CA HIS A 131 -8.96 -9.96 7.12
C HIS A 131 -9.82 -10.99 7.88
N PRO A 132 -11.08 -11.23 7.47
CA PRO A 132 -12.02 -12.09 8.20
C PRO A 132 -11.54 -13.53 8.40
N THR A 133 -10.82 -14.11 7.44
CA THR A 133 -10.21 -15.45 7.56
C THR A 133 -8.76 -15.44 8.07
N LEU A 134 -7.86 -14.65 7.46
CA LEU A 134 -6.42 -14.72 7.75
C LEU A 134 -6.06 -14.33 9.19
N THR A 135 -6.88 -13.49 9.82
CA THR A 135 -6.69 -13.04 11.21
C THR A 135 -6.69 -14.19 12.22
N PHE A 136 -7.37 -15.31 11.91
CA PHE A 136 -7.47 -16.50 12.76
C PHE A 136 -6.47 -17.60 12.38
N ASN A 137 -5.52 -17.30 11.48
CA ASN A 137 -4.54 -18.29 11.06
C ASN A 137 -3.50 -18.55 12.17
N GLU A 138 -3.23 -19.82 12.46
CA GLU A 138 -2.32 -20.20 13.55
C GLU A 138 -0.87 -19.77 13.29
N ASP A 139 -0.38 -19.86 12.03
CA ASP A 139 0.96 -19.35 11.68
C ASP A 139 1.06 -17.83 11.91
N PHE A 140 -0.04 -17.09 11.69
CA PHE A 140 -0.09 -15.65 11.96
C PHE A 140 -0.06 -15.36 13.46
N LYS A 141 -0.85 -16.08 14.26
CA LYS A 141 -0.80 -15.97 15.73
C LYS A 141 0.60 -16.24 16.27
N ILE A 142 1.21 -17.36 15.88
CA ILE A 142 2.59 -17.73 16.27
C ILE A 142 3.59 -16.66 15.80
N PHE A 143 3.40 -16.09 14.60
CA PHE A 143 4.24 -15.01 14.13
C PHE A 143 4.19 -13.76 15.02
N LEU A 144 3.05 -13.45 15.64
CA LEU A 144 2.89 -12.27 16.51
C LEU A 144 3.33 -12.52 17.96
N THR A 145 3.24 -13.75 18.46
CA THR A 145 3.40 -14.04 19.89
C THR A 145 4.69 -14.80 20.24
N ALA A 146 5.17 -15.67 19.35
CA ALA A 146 6.26 -16.58 19.68
C ALA A 146 7.61 -15.87 19.79
N GLN A 147 8.45 -16.28 20.73
CA GLN A 147 9.83 -15.78 20.80
C GLN A 147 10.64 -16.25 19.58
N ALA A 148 11.75 -15.57 19.27
CA ALA A 148 12.51 -15.81 18.03
C ALA A 148 12.96 -17.28 17.86
N TRP A 149 13.29 -17.96 18.95
CA TRP A 149 13.70 -19.37 18.96
C TRP A 149 12.52 -20.34 18.78
N GLU A 150 11.34 -20.01 19.30
CA GLU A 150 10.10 -20.78 19.15
C GLU A 150 9.63 -20.72 17.69
N LEU A 151 9.58 -19.52 17.11
CA LEU A 151 9.26 -19.32 15.70
C LEU A 151 10.22 -20.11 14.79
N SER A 152 11.52 -20.06 15.10
CA SER A 152 12.55 -20.80 14.35
C SER A 152 12.34 -22.31 14.42
N SER A 153 11.80 -22.81 15.53
CA SER A 153 11.49 -24.23 15.73
C SER A 153 10.21 -24.62 15.00
N HIS A 154 9.17 -23.78 15.07
CA HIS A 154 7.91 -23.95 14.34
C HIS A 154 8.14 -24.01 12.82
N LYS A 155 8.98 -23.12 12.28
CA LYS A 155 9.38 -23.10 10.86
C LYS A 155 9.97 -24.43 10.36
N LYS A 156 10.65 -25.19 11.23
CA LYS A 156 11.28 -26.47 10.88
C LYS A 156 10.31 -27.65 10.86
N GLN A 157 9.11 -27.52 11.45
CA GLN A 157 8.11 -28.58 11.50
C GLN A 157 7.30 -28.72 10.18
N GLY A 158 7.41 -27.76 9.26
CA GLY A 158 6.68 -27.79 7.99
C GLY A 158 7.07 -28.96 7.07
N PRO A 159 6.23 -29.30 6.06
CA PRO A 159 6.51 -30.39 5.14
C PRO A 159 7.86 -30.20 4.42
N GLY A 160 8.71 -31.23 4.44
CA GLY A 160 10.04 -31.20 3.84
C GLY A 160 10.03 -30.93 2.33
N LEU A 161 11.18 -30.50 1.79
CA LEU A 161 11.39 -30.13 0.38
C LEU A 161 10.83 -31.15 -0.63
N LEU A 162 10.88 -32.44 -0.30
CA LEU A 162 10.38 -33.53 -1.16
C LEU A 162 8.86 -33.46 -1.40
N SER A 163 8.07 -33.04 -0.41
CA SER A 163 6.63 -32.87 -0.56
C SER A 163 6.28 -31.75 -1.55
N ARG A 164 7.06 -30.66 -1.53
CA ARG A 164 6.86 -29.50 -2.43
C ARG A 164 7.15 -29.85 -3.89
N MET A 165 8.21 -30.63 -4.15
CA MET A 165 8.56 -31.05 -5.51
C MET A 165 7.45 -31.92 -6.13
N GLY A 166 6.86 -32.82 -5.34
CA GLY A 166 5.72 -33.64 -5.78
C GLY A 166 4.50 -32.80 -6.19
N GLN A 167 4.23 -31.71 -5.46
CA GLN A 167 3.16 -30.76 -5.78
C GLN A 167 3.48 -29.95 -7.05
N THR A 168 4.73 -29.49 -7.25
CA THR A 168 5.13 -28.75 -8.46
C THR A 168 4.96 -29.59 -9.72
N VAL A 169 5.37 -30.87 -9.70
CA VAL A 169 5.20 -31.78 -10.85
C VAL A 169 3.71 -31.95 -11.20
N ARG A 170 2.85 -32.11 -10.19
CA ARG A 170 1.39 -32.22 -10.39
C ARG A 170 0.81 -30.93 -10.96
N ALA A 171 1.22 -29.76 -10.45
CA ALA A 171 0.77 -28.46 -10.92
C ALA A 171 1.19 -28.15 -12.36
N VAL A 172 2.39 -28.57 -12.77
CA VAL A 172 2.85 -28.41 -14.18
C VAL A 172 2.04 -29.30 -15.11
N ALA A 173 1.77 -30.55 -14.71
CA ALA A 173 0.99 -31.50 -15.51
C ALA A 173 -0.47 -31.04 -15.72
N SER A 174 -1.09 -30.42 -14.71
CA SER A 174 -2.44 -29.83 -14.83
C SER A 174 -2.43 -28.52 -15.63
N SER A 175 -1.42 -27.67 -15.45
CA SER A 175 -1.30 -26.39 -16.18
C SER A 175 -1.16 -26.58 -17.69
N MET A 176 -0.50 -27.65 -18.16
CA MET A 176 -0.37 -27.94 -19.59
C MET A 176 -1.70 -28.27 -20.29
N ARG A 177 -2.74 -28.69 -19.55
CA ARG A 177 -4.04 -29.04 -20.15
C ARG A 177 -4.99 -27.86 -20.29
N GLY A 178 -4.67 -26.71 -19.66
CA GLY A 178 -5.53 -25.54 -19.62
C GLY A 178 -6.87 -25.80 -18.94
N VAL A 179 -7.53 -24.74 -18.47
CA VAL A 179 -8.94 -24.83 -18.05
C VAL A 179 -9.79 -24.72 -19.32
N LYS A 180 -10.50 -25.79 -19.69
CA LYS A 180 -11.30 -25.82 -20.93
C LYS A 180 -12.55 -24.95 -20.81
N ASN A 181 -13.16 -24.86 -19.62
CA ASN A 181 -14.43 -24.17 -19.38
C ASN A 181 -14.30 -23.23 -18.16
N ARG A 182 -13.56 -22.12 -18.28
CA ARG A 182 -13.52 -21.13 -17.20
C ARG A 182 -14.88 -20.43 -17.12
N PRO A 183 -15.54 -20.38 -15.94
CA PRO A 183 -16.78 -19.62 -15.79
C PRO A 183 -16.60 -18.15 -16.14
N GLU A 184 -17.64 -17.51 -16.67
CA GLU A 184 -17.60 -16.14 -17.22
C GLU A 184 -17.07 -15.11 -16.21
N GLU A 185 -17.56 -15.15 -14.98
CA GLU A 185 -17.09 -14.31 -13.86
C GLU A 185 -15.57 -14.36 -13.63
N PHE A 186 -14.92 -15.52 -13.79
CA PHE A 186 -13.46 -15.64 -13.62
C PHE A 186 -12.71 -15.24 -14.90
N MET A 187 -13.35 -15.31 -16.07
CA MET A 187 -12.81 -14.71 -17.30
C MET A 187 -12.79 -13.18 -17.16
N GLU A 188 -13.88 -12.58 -16.66
CA GLU A 188 -13.94 -11.15 -16.37
C GLU A 188 -12.90 -10.71 -15.35
N MET A 189 -12.72 -11.46 -14.25
CA MET A 189 -11.64 -11.20 -13.28
C MET A 189 -10.26 -11.22 -13.94
N ASN A 190 -9.96 -12.21 -14.80
CA ASN A 190 -8.67 -12.26 -15.50
C ASN A 190 -8.48 -11.06 -16.44
N ASN A 191 -9.50 -10.70 -17.22
CA ASN A 191 -9.44 -9.55 -18.11
C ASN A 191 -9.21 -8.25 -17.32
N PHE A 192 -9.86 -8.11 -16.16
CA PHE A 192 -9.61 -7.01 -15.25
C PHE A 192 -8.16 -7.01 -14.74
N ILE A 193 -7.63 -8.15 -14.30
CA ILE A 193 -6.25 -8.25 -13.77
C ILE A 193 -5.22 -7.88 -14.83
N GLU A 194 -5.41 -8.34 -16.07
CA GLU A 194 -4.51 -8.01 -17.18
C GLU A 194 -4.51 -6.50 -17.46
N LEU A 195 -5.70 -5.91 -17.58
CA LEU A 195 -5.83 -4.46 -17.77
C LEU A 195 -5.27 -3.68 -16.58
N PHE A 196 -5.60 -4.09 -15.36
CA PHE A 196 -5.11 -3.49 -14.12
C PHE A 196 -3.60 -3.51 -14.06
N SER A 197 -2.97 -4.67 -14.31
CA SER A 197 -1.51 -4.83 -14.37
C SER A 197 -0.88 -3.87 -15.37
N GLN A 198 -1.42 -3.77 -16.59
CA GLN A 198 -0.93 -2.81 -17.60
C GLN A 198 -1.04 -1.36 -17.12
N LYS A 199 -2.18 -0.97 -16.54
CA LYS A 199 -2.44 0.42 -16.11
C LYS A 199 -1.63 0.80 -14.88
N ILE A 200 -1.55 -0.06 -13.87
CA ILE A 200 -0.82 0.27 -12.63
C ILE A 200 0.68 0.37 -12.89
N ASN A 201 1.26 -0.50 -13.74
CA ASN A 201 2.66 -0.40 -14.14
C ASN A 201 2.94 0.89 -14.94
N LEU A 202 1.99 1.34 -15.77
CA LEU A 202 2.12 2.62 -16.48
C LEU A 202 2.08 3.80 -15.50
N ILE A 203 1.17 3.78 -14.52
CA ILE A 203 1.08 4.80 -13.48
C ILE A 203 2.38 4.82 -12.67
N ASP A 204 2.88 3.68 -12.21
CA ASP A 204 4.16 3.57 -11.49
C ASP A 204 5.31 4.20 -12.26
N LYS A 205 5.45 3.84 -13.55
CA LYS A 205 6.48 4.41 -14.42
C LYS A 205 6.37 5.93 -14.57
N ILE A 206 5.14 6.46 -14.69
CA ILE A 206 4.91 7.90 -14.81
C ILE A 206 5.22 8.59 -13.48
N SER A 207 4.77 8.06 -12.35
CA SER A 207 5.03 8.62 -11.03
C SER A 207 6.51 8.66 -10.70
N GLN A 208 7.26 7.60 -11.01
CA GLN A 208 8.72 7.56 -10.87
C GLN A 208 9.41 8.59 -11.76
N ARG A 209 8.92 8.79 -12.98
CA ARG A 209 9.43 9.83 -13.89
C ARG A 209 9.19 11.23 -13.34
N ILE A 210 7.98 11.52 -12.86
CA ILE A 210 7.64 12.81 -12.24
C ILE A 210 8.57 13.06 -11.06
N TYR A 211 8.72 12.11 -10.14
CA TYR A 211 9.62 12.26 -8.99
C TYR A 211 11.06 12.55 -9.41
N LYS A 212 11.55 11.88 -10.45
CA LYS A 212 12.88 12.13 -10.99
C LYS A 212 13.03 13.55 -11.57
N GLU A 213 12.07 14.00 -12.39
CA GLU A 213 12.09 15.33 -12.99
C GLU A 213 12.00 16.44 -11.91
N GLU A 214 11.17 16.23 -10.88
CA GLU A 214 11.08 17.14 -9.72
C GLU A 214 12.38 17.19 -8.93
N ARG A 215 13.08 16.06 -8.78
CA ARG A 215 14.39 16.02 -8.14
C ARG A 215 15.45 16.79 -8.92
N GLU A 216 15.48 16.61 -10.25
CA GLU A 216 16.39 17.34 -11.12
C GLU A 216 16.12 18.86 -11.06
N TYR A 217 14.85 19.26 -11.06
CA TYR A 217 14.44 20.67 -10.89
C TYR A 217 14.83 21.24 -9.52
N PHE A 218 14.64 20.46 -8.45
CA PHE A 218 15.05 20.84 -7.10
C PHE A 218 16.56 21.04 -6.97
N ASP A 219 17.35 20.13 -7.52
CA ASP A 219 18.81 20.22 -7.53
C ASP A 219 19.29 21.46 -8.32
N GLU A 220 18.64 21.80 -9.43
CA GLU A 220 18.92 23.03 -10.19
C GLU A 220 18.56 24.30 -9.39
N MET A 221 17.39 24.31 -8.73
CA MET A 221 16.97 25.45 -7.91
C MET A 221 17.93 25.77 -6.75
N LYS A 222 18.57 24.75 -6.18
CA LYS A 222 19.57 24.92 -5.11
C LYS A 222 20.75 25.76 -5.54
N GLU A 223 21.10 25.76 -6.83
CA GLU A 223 22.21 26.55 -7.38
C GLU A 223 21.83 28.02 -7.55
N TYR A 224 20.54 28.32 -7.81
CA TYR A 224 20.10 29.68 -8.11
C TYR A 224 20.23 30.63 -6.92
N GLY A 225 19.95 30.19 -5.68
CA GLY A 225 20.09 31.03 -4.49
C GLY A 225 21.51 31.59 -4.34
N PRO A 226 22.56 30.74 -4.25
CA PRO A 226 23.95 31.16 -4.22
C PRO A 226 24.38 32.05 -5.40
N ILE A 227 23.90 31.76 -6.62
CA ILE A 227 24.20 32.59 -7.80
C ILE A 227 23.71 34.03 -7.60
N HIS A 228 22.49 34.24 -7.10
CA HIS A 228 21.94 35.58 -6.86
C HIS A 228 22.67 36.30 -5.72
N ILE A 229 23.11 35.58 -4.68
CA ILE A 229 23.94 36.15 -3.63
C ILE A 229 25.30 36.61 -4.17
N LEU A 230 25.96 35.79 -5.00
CA LEU A 230 27.24 36.17 -5.60
C LEU A 230 27.08 37.37 -6.55
N TRP A 231 26.00 37.40 -7.32
CA TRP A 231 25.67 38.54 -8.17
C TRP A 231 25.45 39.81 -7.32
N SER A 232 24.72 39.72 -6.20
CA SER A 232 24.49 40.85 -5.30
C SER A 232 25.78 41.51 -4.80
N ALA A 233 26.89 40.76 -4.71
CA ALA A 233 28.17 41.32 -4.28
C ALA A 233 28.89 42.17 -5.35
N SER A 234 28.41 42.12 -6.60
CA SER A 234 28.97 42.87 -7.74
C SER A 234 28.11 44.06 -8.15
N GLU A 235 26.97 44.28 -7.48
CA GLU A 235 26.03 45.36 -7.74
C GLU A 235 26.09 46.39 -6.61
N GLU A 236 25.71 47.63 -6.87
CA GLU A 236 25.61 48.69 -5.85
C GLU A 236 24.14 48.96 -5.49
N ASP A 237 23.28 49.19 -6.50
CA ASP A 237 21.88 49.54 -6.29
C ASP A 237 20.96 48.33 -6.08
N LEU A 238 21.29 47.19 -6.70
CA LEU A 238 20.43 45.99 -6.71
C LEU A 238 20.76 44.98 -5.60
N VAL A 239 21.68 45.31 -4.70
CA VAL A 239 22.22 44.38 -3.68
C VAL A 239 21.10 43.72 -2.87
N ASP A 240 20.23 44.53 -2.27
CA ASP A 240 19.20 44.02 -1.36
C ASP A 240 18.10 43.30 -2.13
N THR A 241 17.73 43.80 -3.31
CA THR A 241 16.77 43.13 -4.21
C THR A 241 17.26 41.73 -4.61
N LEU A 242 18.53 41.58 -4.99
CA LEU A 242 19.11 40.29 -5.38
C LEU A 242 19.21 39.33 -4.19
N LYS A 243 19.52 39.83 -2.98
CA LYS A 243 19.49 39.02 -1.75
C LYS A 243 18.08 38.54 -1.41
N ASP A 244 17.07 39.39 -1.60
CA ASP A 244 15.67 39.03 -1.36
C ASP A 244 15.16 38.02 -2.39
N VAL A 245 15.55 38.15 -3.67
CA VAL A 245 15.31 37.12 -4.70
C VAL A 245 15.93 35.79 -4.29
N ALA A 246 17.19 35.77 -3.84
CA ALA A 246 17.85 34.56 -3.37
C ALA A 246 17.09 33.90 -2.20
N SER A 247 16.59 34.71 -1.25
CA SER A 247 15.75 34.27 -0.13
C SER A 247 14.42 33.68 -0.60
N CYS A 248 13.78 34.29 -1.61
CA CYS A 248 12.56 33.76 -2.22
C CYS A 248 12.79 32.40 -2.89
N ILE A 249 13.91 32.26 -3.60
CA ILE A 249 14.32 31.00 -4.24
C ILE A 249 14.55 29.92 -3.19
N ASP A 250 15.26 30.22 -2.10
CA ASP A 250 15.47 29.26 -0.99
C ASP A 250 14.15 28.78 -0.36
N ARG A 251 13.17 29.69 -0.19
CA ARG A 251 11.82 29.32 0.29
C ARG A 251 11.09 28.42 -0.70
N CYS A 252 11.13 28.74 -1.99
CA CYS A 252 10.54 27.88 -3.04
C CYS A 252 11.22 26.51 -3.10
N CYS A 253 12.54 26.47 -2.91
CA CYS A 253 13.33 25.24 -2.86
C CYS A 253 12.88 24.34 -1.69
N LYS A 254 12.70 24.90 -0.49
CA LYS A 254 12.15 24.19 0.68
C LYS A 254 10.72 23.69 0.46
N ALA A 255 9.88 24.49 -0.19
CA ALA A 255 8.51 24.08 -0.54
C ALA A 255 8.53 22.89 -1.53
N THR A 256 9.45 22.92 -2.49
CA THR A 256 9.66 21.83 -3.46
C THR A 256 10.14 20.56 -2.76
N GLU A 257 11.10 20.66 -1.84
CA GLU A 257 11.59 19.51 -1.06
C GLU A 257 10.46 18.84 -0.26
N LYS A 258 9.60 19.63 0.39
CA LYS A 258 8.43 19.13 1.11
C LYS A 258 7.46 18.38 0.17
N ARG A 259 7.16 18.96 -0.99
CA ARG A 259 6.31 18.32 -2.01
C ARG A 259 6.91 17.01 -2.53
N MET A 260 8.23 16.96 -2.71
CA MET A 260 8.94 15.76 -3.13
C MET A 260 8.89 14.66 -2.06
N SER A 261 9.05 15.00 -0.77
CA SER A 261 8.91 14.04 0.33
C SER A 261 7.52 13.39 0.29
N GLY A 262 6.47 14.18 0.17
CA GLY A 262 5.09 13.68 0.03
C GLY A 262 4.88 12.71 -1.14
N LEU A 263 5.41 13.07 -2.33
CA LEU A 263 5.42 12.17 -3.49
C LEU A 263 6.14 10.84 -3.18
N SER A 264 7.32 10.92 -2.56
CA SER A 264 8.16 9.74 -2.26
C SER A 264 7.63 8.85 -1.13
N GLU A 265 6.92 9.42 -0.17
CA GLU A 265 6.49 8.74 1.05
C GLU A 265 5.02 8.28 1.02
N ALA A 266 4.17 8.96 0.24
CA ALA A 266 2.74 8.65 0.14
C ALA A 266 2.39 8.00 -1.20
N LEU A 267 2.58 8.69 -2.32
CA LEU A 267 2.09 8.23 -3.62
C LEU A 267 2.91 7.06 -4.19
N LEU A 268 4.24 7.19 -4.26
CA LEU A 268 5.10 6.14 -4.86
C LEU A 268 4.93 4.78 -4.16
N PRO A 269 4.95 4.67 -2.82
CA PRO A 269 4.82 3.38 -2.16
C PRO A 269 3.46 2.74 -2.38
N VAL A 270 2.37 3.51 -2.41
CA VAL A 270 1.01 3.00 -2.65
C VAL A 270 0.86 2.49 -4.07
N VAL A 271 1.32 3.25 -5.07
CA VAL A 271 1.26 2.81 -6.47
C VAL A 271 2.06 1.52 -6.66
N HIS A 272 3.27 1.48 -6.13
CA HIS A 272 4.13 0.30 -6.22
C HIS A 272 3.55 -0.92 -5.47
N GLU A 273 2.90 -0.73 -4.31
CA GLU A 273 2.17 -1.80 -3.62
C GLU A 273 1.11 -2.43 -4.55
N TYR A 274 0.40 -1.63 -5.35
CA TYR A 274 -0.60 -2.13 -6.29
C TYR A 274 -0.01 -2.75 -7.55
N VAL A 275 1.22 -2.39 -7.94
CA VAL A 275 2.01 -3.19 -8.90
C VAL A 275 2.22 -4.61 -8.35
N LEU A 276 2.63 -4.74 -7.09
CA LEU A 276 2.84 -6.04 -6.44
C LEU A 276 1.53 -6.82 -6.22
N TYR A 277 0.42 -6.14 -5.92
CA TYR A 277 -0.89 -6.78 -5.92
C TYR A 277 -1.22 -7.35 -7.30
N SER A 278 -0.90 -6.66 -8.40
CA SER A 278 -1.19 -7.19 -9.75
C SER A 278 -0.54 -8.56 -9.98
N GLU A 279 0.69 -8.76 -9.52
CA GLU A 279 1.40 -10.05 -9.59
C GLU A 279 0.75 -11.11 -8.70
N MET A 280 0.40 -10.71 -7.48
CA MET A 280 -0.25 -11.57 -6.51
C MET A 280 -1.62 -12.05 -7.02
N LEU A 281 -2.43 -11.18 -7.63
CA LEU A 281 -3.72 -11.51 -8.22
C LEU A 281 -3.59 -12.52 -9.36
N MET A 282 -2.59 -12.36 -10.23
CA MET A 282 -2.28 -13.36 -11.25
C MET A 282 -1.93 -14.72 -10.62
N GLY A 283 -1.19 -14.72 -9.50
CA GLY A 283 -0.88 -15.91 -8.72
C GLY A 283 -2.13 -16.59 -8.14
N VAL A 284 -3.06 -15.82 -7.58
CA VAL A 284 -4.34 -16.30 -7.04
C VAL A 284 -5.18 -16.94 -8.15
N MET A 285 -5.32 -16.27 -9.30
CA MET A 285 -6.07 -16.82 -10.44
C MET A 285 -5.45 -18.14 -10.92
N LYS A 286 -4.12 -18.20 -11.05
CA LYS A 286 -3.43 -19.42 -11.43
C LYS A 286 -3.67 -20.56 -10.44
N ARG A 287 -3.67 -20.30 -9.13
CA ARG A 287 -3.95 -21.32 -8.11
C ARG A 287 -5.41 -21.79 -8.16
N ARG A 288 -6.37 -20.88 -8.36
CA ARG A 288 -7.78 -21.23 -8.59
C ARG A 288 -7.95 -22.13 -9.82
N ASP A 289 -7.31 -21.76 -10.92
CA ASP A 289 -7.36 -22.52 -12.17
C ASP A 289 -6.72 -23.90 -12.04
N GLN A 290 -5.66 -24.04 -11.23
CA GLN A 290 -5.07 -25.34 -10.92
C GLN A 290 -6.05 -26.25 -10.17
N ILE A 291 -6.79 -25.72 -9.19
CA ILE A 291 -7.81 -26.48 -8.45
C ILE A 291 -8.93 -26.93 -9.40
N GLN A 292 -9.37 -26.05 -10.31
CA GLN A 292 -10.35 -26.41 -11.35
C GLN A 292 -9.83 -27.49 -12.31
N ALA A 293 -8.59 -27.35 -12.79
CA ALA A 293 -7.99 -28.31 -13.71
C ALA A 293 -7.79 -29.70 -13.06
N GLU A 294 -7.57 -29.76 -11.74
CA GLU A 294 -7.55 -31.03 -10.98
C GLU A 294 -8.91 -31.74 -11.03
N LEU A 295 -10.01 -31.00 -10.83
CA LEU A 295 -11.37 -31.52 -10.95
C LEU A 295 -11.67 -31.97 -12.38
N ASP A 296 -11.45 -31.09 -13.37
CA ASP A 296 -11.74 -31.36 -14.77
C ASP A 296 -11.01 -32.62 -15.27
N SER A 297 -9.74 -32.80 -14.88
CA SER A 297 -8.97 -33.99 -15.23
C SER A 297 -9.52 -35.26 -14.59
N LYS A 298 -10.10 -35.20 -13.39
CA LYS A 298 -10.68 -36.37 -12.70
C LYS A 298 -12.03 -36.74 -13.30
N VAL A 299 -12.86 -35.74 -13.62
CA VAL A 299 -14.13 -35.92 -14.33
C VAL A 299 -13.90 -36.51 -15.73
N GLU A 300 -12.87 -36.04 -16.45
CA GLU A 300 -12.47 -36.59 -17.75
C GLU A 300 -12.09 -38.08 -17.63
N VAL A 301 -11.30 -38.44 -16.61
CA VAL A 301 -10.93 -39.83 -16.34
C VAL A 301 -12.16 -40.70 -16.06
N LEU A 302 -13.10 -40.24 -15.23
CA LEU A 302 -14.34 -40.96 -14.94
C LEU A 302 -15.18 -41.18 -16.21
N THR A 303 -15.29 -40.15 -17.04
CA THR A 303 -16.11 -40.15 -18.27
C THR A 303 -15.53 -41.08 -19.34
N TYR A 304 -14.22 -41.02 -19.62
CA TYR A 304 -13.62 -41.77 -20.72
C TYR A 304 -13.17 -43.18 -20.36
N LYS A 305 -12.77 -43.44 -19.11
CA LYS A 305 -12.21 -44.75 -18.74
C LYS A 305 -13.23 -45.77 -18.26
N LYS A 306 -14.53 -45.43 -18.12
CA LYS A 306 -15.55 -46.29 -17.46
C LYS A 306 -14.96 -47.00 -16.24
N ALA A 307 -14.18 -46.27 -15.45
CA ALA A 307 -13.32 -46.89 -14.45
C ALA A 307 -14.20 -47.40 -13.31
N ASP A 308 -14.26 -48.73 -13.17
CA ASP A 308 -14.77 -49.48 -12.00
C ASP A 308 -13.91 -49.16 -10.77
N THR A 309 -13.98 -47.93 -10.28
CA THR A 309 -13.26 -47.52 -9.08
C THR A 309 -14.23 -46.77 -8.19
N ASP A 310 -14.78 -47.48 -7.21
CA ASP A 310 -15.75 -46.96 -6.23
C ASP A 310 -15.26 -45.69 -5.51
N LEU A 311 -13.94 -45.44 -5.48
CA LEU A 311 -13.33 -44.25 -4.87
C LEU A 311 -13.34 -43.01 -5.77
N LEU A 312 -13.47 -43.14 -7.10
CA LEU A 312 -13.41 -41.99 -8.01
C LEU A 312 -14.56 -41.00 -7.81
N PRO A 313 -15.83 -41.43 -7.62
CA PRO A 313 -16.93 -40.50 -7.33
C PRO A 313 -16.71 -39.71 -6.02
N GLU A 314 -16.20 -40.36 -4.96
CA GLU A 314 -15.91 -39.68 -3.69
C GLU A 314 -14.77 -38.67 -3.83
N GLU A 315 -13.71 -39.00 -4.57
CA GLU A 315 -12.63 -38.05 -4.88
C GLU A 315 -13.10 -36.84 -5.70
N ILE A 316 -14.01 -37.06 -6.66
CA ILE A 316 -14.61 -35.99 -7.45
C ILE A 316 -15.45 -35.08 -6.55
N GLY A 317 -16.31 -35.62 -5.68
CA GLY A 317 -17.10 -34.81 -4.74
C GLY A 317 -16.22 -33.93 -3.84
N LYS A 318 -15.12 -34.47 -3.31
CA LYS A 318 -14.15 -33.67 -2.52
C LYS A 318 -13.49 -32.55 -3.33
N LEU A 319 -13.25 -32.77 -4.62
CA LEU A 319 -12.69 -31.75 -5.51
C LEU A 319 -13.73 -30.70 -5.91
N GLU A 320 -15.00 -31.10 -6.08
CA GLU A 320 -16.12 -30.18 -6.29
C GLU A 320 -16.27 -29.22 -5.11
N ASP A 321 -16.32 -29.75 -3.87
CA ASP A 321 -16.36 -28.94 -2.65
C ASP A 321 -15.15 -27.99 -2.57
N LYS A 322 -13.95 -28.49 -2.89
CA LYS A 322 -12.73 -27.68 -2.89
C LYS A 322 -12.77 -26.55 -3.91
N VAL A 323 -13.28 -26.80 -5.12
CA VAL A 323 -13.48 -25.79 -6.17
C VAL A 323 -14.51 -24.75 -5.71
N GLU A 324 -15.63 -25.20 -5.12
CA GLU A 324 -16.67 -24.30 -4.62
C GLU A 324 -16.15 -23.39 -3.50
N CYS A 325 -15.50 -23.95 -2.48
CA CYS A 325 -14.88 -23.17 -1.40
C CYS A 325 -13.84 -22.18 -1.95
N ALA A 326 -13.00 -22.63 -2.88
CA ALA A 326 -11.96 -21.80 -3.50
C ALA A 326 -12.56 -20.60 -4.27
N ASN A 327 -13.63 -20.85 -5.03
CA ASN A 327 -14.37 -19.85 -5.79
C ASN A 327 -15.06 -18.84 -4.87
N ASN A 328 -15.75 -19.30 -3.83
CA ASN A 328 -16.45 -18.44 -2.88
C ASN A 328 -15.48 -17.55 -2.09
N ALA A 329 -14.37 -18.13 -1.62
CA ALA A 329 -13.31 -17.39 -0.94
C ALA A 329 -12.72 -16.29 -1.83
N LEU A 330 -12.40 -16.62 -3.10
CA LEU A 330 -11.88 -15.65 -4.06
C LEU A 330 -12.88 -14.52 -4.34
N LYS A 331 -14.16 -14.85 -4.56
CA LYS A 331 -15.19 -13.83 -4.84
C LYS A 331 -15.36 -12.83 -3.69
N ALA A 332 -15.43 -13.34 -2.45
CA ALA A 332 -15.58 -12.50 -1.28
C ALA A 332 -14.37 -11.58 -1.08
N ASP A 333 -13.15 -12.14 -1.19
CA ASP A 333 -11.93 -11.37 -0.98
C ASP A 333 -11.61 -10.44 -2.16
N TRP A 334 -12.05 -10.78 -3.38
CA TRP A 334 -11.96 -9.91 -4.55
C TRP A 334 -12.71 -8.58 -4.36
N GLU A 335 -13.91 -8.64 -3.79
CA GLU A 335 -14.69 -7.42 -3.51
C GLU A 335 -14.01 -6.57 -2.43
N ARG A 336 -13.58 -7.21 -1.34
CA ARG A 336 -12.81 -6.56 -0.27
C ARG A 336 -11.53 -5.90 -0.81
N TRP A 337 -10.78 -6.61 -1.66
CA TRP A 337 -9.57 -6.10 -2.28
C TRP A 337 -9.85 -4.88 -3.17
N LYS A 338 -10.90 -4.90 -4.01
CA LYS A 338 -11.26 -3.75 -4.85
C LYS A 338 -11.58 -2.51 -4.02
N GLN A 339 -12.32 -2.66 -2.92
CA GLN A 339 -12.64 -1.55 -2.03
C GLN A 339 -11.39 -0.98 -1.38
N ASN A 340 -10.51 -1.84 -0.87
CA ASN A 340 -9.21 -1.44 -0.33
C ASN A 340 -8.34 -0.71 -1.37
N MET A 341 -8.29 -1.22 -2.59
CA MET A 341 -7.58 -0.61 -3.72
C MET A 341 -8.11 0.78 -4.05
N GLN A 342 -9.43 0.92 -4.19
CA GLN A 342 -10.05 2.21 -4.49
C GLN A 342 -9.77 3.23 -3.38
N ASN A 343 -9.90 2.83 -2.12
CA ASN A 343 -9.66 3.72 -0.98
C ASN A 343 -8.19 4.16 -0.92
N ASP A 344 -7.25 3.21 -1.00
CA ASP A 344 -5.82 3.51 -0.92
C ASP A 344 -5.36 4.43 -2.06
N ILE A 345 -5.74 4.11 -3.30
CA ILE A 345 -5.38 4.93 -4.47
C ILE A 345 -6.00 6.31 -4.35
N LYS A 346 -7.29 6.40 -3.98
CA LYS A 346 -7.98 7.67 -3.80
C LYS A 346 -7.27 8.54 -2.77
N LEU A 347 -6.97 7.99 -1.58
CA LEU A 347 -6.26 8.72 -0.52
C LEU A 347 -4.89 9.20 -1.01
N ALA A 348 -4.09 8.33 -1.61
CA ALA A 348 -2.76 8.70 -2.11
C ALA A 348 -2.78 9.84 -3.15
N PHE A 349 -3.76 9.84 -4.05
CA PHE A 349 -3.91 10.92 -5.05
C PHE A 349 -4.52 12.19 -4.46
N THR A 350 -5.42 12.09 -3.47
CA THR A 350 -5.98 13.25 -2.77
C THR A 350 -4.90 13.93 -1.94
N ASP A 351 -4.13 13.19 -1.15
CA ASP A 351 -3.02 13.71 -0.35
C ASP A 351 -2.00 14.44 -1.24
N MET A 352 -1.63 13.84 -2.38
CA MET A 352 -0.72 14.46 -3.35
C MET A 352 -1.31 15.73 -3.99
N ALA A 353 -2.62 15.77 -4.23
CA ALA A 353 -3.26 16.98 -4.74
C ALA A 353 -3.25 18.12 -3.71
N GLU A 354 -3.48 17.82 -2.43
CA GLU A 354 -3.40 18.78 -1.34
C GLU A 354 -1.97 19.33 -1.17
N GLU A 355 -0.97 18.46 -1.25
CA GLU A 355 0.44 18.86 -1.21
C GLU A 355 0.83 19.77 -2.40
N ASN A 356 0.32 19.47 -3.60
CA ASN A 356 0.53 20.35 -4.77
C ASN A 356 -0.10 21.72 -4.57
N ILE A 357 -1.33 21.80 -4.06
CA ILE A 357 -2.01 23.07 -3.79
C ILE A 357 -1.17 23.88 -2.80
N HIS A 358 -0.77 23.25 -1.69
CA HIS A 358 0.04 23.91 -0.66
C HIS A 358 1.38 24.42 -1.21
N TYR A 359 2.04 23.65 -2.07
CA TYR A 359 3.27 24.06 -2.74
C TYR A 359 3.07 25.33 -3.57
N TYR A 360 2.05 25.37 -4.44
CA TYR A 360 1.81 26.54 -5.28
C TYR A 360 1.39 27.76 -4.49
N GLU A 361 0.58 27.60 -3.44
CA GLU A 361 0.19 28.68 -2.54
C GLU A 361 1.41 29.27 -1.81
N GLN A 362 2.32 28.42 -1.32
CA GLN A 362 3.55 28.87 -0.65
C GLN A 362 4.49 29.62 -1.59
N CYS A 363 4.70 29.09 -2.80
CA CYS A 363 5.54 29.75 -3.80
C CYS A 363 4.93 31.09 -4.22
N LEU A 364 3.62 31.15 -4.47
CA LEU A 364 2.93 32.38 -4.83
C LEU A 364 3.04 33.43 -3.71
N ALA A 365 2.69 33.07 -2.47
CA ALA A 365 2.77 33.97 -1.33
C ALA A 365 4.20 34.52 -1.09
N THR A 366 5.22 33.69 -1.34
CA THR A 366 6.62 34.09 -1.27
C THR A 366 6.92 35.21 -2.26
N TRP A 367 6.53 35.04 -3.54
CA TRP A 367 6.78 36.04 -4.57
C TRP A 367 5.90 37.29 -4.43
N GLU A 368 4.64 37.16 -4.01
CA GLU A 368 3.76 38.31 -3.75
C GLU A 368 4.28 39.19 -2.61
N SER A 369 4.78 38.57 -1.54
CA SER A 369 5.41 39.28 -0.43
C SER A 369 6.63 40.07 -0.89
N PHE A 370 7.45 39.48 -1.76
CA PHE A 370 8.61 40.16 -2.35
C PHE A 370 8.20 41.31 -3.27
N LEU A 371 7.26 41.10 -4.20
CA LEU A 371 6.81 42.17 -5.10
C LEU A 371 6.21 43.36 -4.33
N THR A 372 5.52 43.08 -3.23
CA THR A 372 4.99 44.11 -2.34
C THR A 372 6.11 44.90 -1.65
N SER A 373 7.17 44.23 -1.16
CA SER A 373 8.32 44.95 -0.55
C SER A 373 9.03 45.84 -1.57
N GLN A 374 9.24 45.34 -2.79
CA GLN A 374 9.85 46.14 -3.87
C GLN A 374 9.01 47.36 -4.26
N THR A 375 7.69 47.21 -4.32
CA THR A 375 6.79 48.33 -4.66
C THR A 375 6.83 49.41 -3.59
N ASN A 376 6.90 49.03 -2.31
CA ASN A 376 6.98 49.99 -1.21
C ASN A 376 8.30 50.76 -1.20
N LEU A 377 9.43 50.08 -1.45
CA LEU A 377 10.75 50.73 -1.57
C LEU A 377 10.73 51.80 -2.67
N HIS A 378 10.14 51.50 -3.84
CA HIS A 378 10.05 52.46 -4.93
C HIS A 378 9.17 53.68 -4.62
N LEU A 379 8.13 53.50 -3.80
CA LEU A 379 7.28 54.60 -3.33
C LEU A 379 7.99 55.50 -2.30
N GLU A 380 8.87 54.92 -1.47
CA GLU A 380 9.70 55.65 -0.51
C GLU A 380 10.77 56.49 -1.25
N GLU A 381 11.50 55.89 -2.20
CA GLU A 381 12.47 56.61 -3.05
C GLU A 381 11.83 57.76 -3.83
N ALA A 382 10.67 57.53 -4.46
CA ALA A 382 9.93 58.56 -5.20
C ALA A 382 9.37 59.69 -4.29
N SER A 383 9.31 59.47 -2.98
CA SER A 383 8.91 60.47 -2.00
C SER A 383 10.08 61.33 -1.52
N GLU A 384 11.29 60.77 -1.43
CA GLU A 384 12.52 61.47 -1.06
C GLU A 384 13.05 62.37 -2.20
N ASP A 385 12.83 62.00 -3.45
CA ASP A 385 13.22 62.78 -4.64
C ASP A 385 12.32 64.01 -4.92
N LYS A 386 11.35 64.31 -4.07
CA LYS A 386 10.56 65.55 -4.18
C LYS A 386 11.30 66.72 -3.51
N PRO A 387 11.67 67.78 -4.27
CA PRO A 387 12.49 68.89 -3.81
C PRO A 387 11.84 69.79 -2.75
#